data_AF-A0A3G3IQZ8-F1
#
_entry.id   AF-A0A3G3IQZ8-F1
#
_cell.length_a   1.000
_cell.length_b   1.000
_cell.length_c   1.000
_cell.angle_alpha   90.00
_cell.angle_beta   90.00
_cell.angle_gamma   90.00
#
_symmetry.space_group_name_H-M   'P 1'
#
loop_
_entity.id
_entity.type
_entity.pdbx_description
1 polymer ?
#
loop_
_entity_poly.entity_id
_entity_poly.type
_entity_poly.pdbx_seq_one_letter_code
_entity_poly.pdbx_strand_id
1 'polypeptide(L)'
;RSSINNTETVCELIVETNAQNISIDNIKVPVLAKKISKIAFIGDTGCRINMLFQQECNSVDSWPLKKNLDSIAFHKPDLIIHVGDYHYRQAKCRNTKKCGDIYGYSKEAWYAD
;
A
#
# COMPACT_ATOMS: atom_id res chain seq x y z
N ARG A 1 -10.42 -17.47 -18.81
CA ARG A 1 -9.43 -16.76 -17.96
C ARG A 1 -8.18 -16.61 -18.79
N SER A 2 -7.94 -15.44 -19.38
CA SER A 2 -6.68 -15.18 -20.09
C SER A 2 -5.55 -15.22 -19.06
N SER A 3 -4.61 -16.11 -19.27
CA SER A 3 -3.37 -16.25 -18.52
C SER A 3 -2.47 -15.06 -18.87
N ILE A 4 -2.70 -13.94 -18.19
CA ILE A 4 -1.74 -12.84 -18.17
C ILE A 4 -0.55 -13.35 -17.35
N ASN A 5 0.60 -13.44 -18.00
CA ASN A 5 1.84 -13.90 -17.40
C ASN A 5 2.36 -12.79 -16.45
N ASN A 6 1.87 -12.77 -15.22
CA ASN A 6 2.31 -11.82 -14.19
C ASN A 6 3.62 -12.32 -13.57
N THR A 7 4.71 -12.26 -14.32
CA THR A 7 6.05 -12.53 -13.77
C THR A 7 6.48 -11.31 -12.96
N GLU A 8 6.20 -11.32 -11.66
CA GLU A 8 6.75 -10.34 -10.74
C GLU A 8 8.20 -10.71 -10.42
N THR A 9 9.12 -9.80 -10.68
CA THR A 9 10.52 -9.95 -10.25
C THR A 9 10.67 -9.26 -8.90
N VAL A 10 11.03 -10.04 -7.88
CA VAL A 10 11.32 -9.53 -6.53
C VAL A 10 12.83 -9.54 -6.33
N CYS A 11 13.38 -8.42 -5.88
CA CYS A 11 14.75 -8.33 -5.44
C CYS A 11 14.75 -8.22 -3.91
N GLU A 12 15.59 -9.02 -3.25
CA GLU A 12 15.78 -8.97 -1.80
C GLU A 12 17.22 -8.53 -1.51
N LEU A 13 17.37 -7.66 -0.50
CA LEU A 13 18.66 -7.29 0.05
C LEU A 13 18.67 -7.62 1.54
N ILE A 14 19.52 -8.57 1.93
CA ILE A 14 19.77 -8.85 3.34
C ILE A 14 20.65 -7.72 3.90
N VAL A 15 20.16 -7.03 4.92
CA VAL A 15 20.84 -5.89 5.55
C VAL A 15 21.31 -6.27 6.95
N GLU A 16 22.56 -5.96 7.28
CA GLU A 16 23.09 -6.13 8.64
C GLU A 16 22.39 -5.19 9.64
N THR A 17 22.16 -5.67 10.86
CA THR A 17 21.42 -4.93 11.91
C THR A 17 22.11 -3.64 12.37
N ASN A 18 23.40 -3.48 12.08
CA ASN A 18 24.22 -2.30 12.38
C ASN A 18 24.38 -1.35 11.18
N ALA A 19 23.70 -1.61 10.05
CA ALA A 19 23.79 -0.77 8.86
C ALA A 19 23.38 0.68 9.16
N GLN A 20 24.23 1.62 8.75
CA GLN A 20 23.99 3.07 8.97
C GLN A 20 23.42 3.76 7.74
N ASN A 21 23.56 3.16 6.56
CA ASN A 21 23.06 3.68 5.30
C ASN A 21 22.58 2.50 4.46
N ILE A 22 21.34 2.60 3.96
CA ILE A 22 20.78 1.66 2.99
C ILE A 22 20.29 2.50 1.82
N SER A 23 20.56 2.05 0.60
CA SER A 23 20.06 2.70 -0.61
C SER A 23 19.64 1.67 -1.66
N ILE A 24 18.52 1.94 -2.33
CA ILE A 24 18.03 1.17 -3.48
C ILE A 24 17.93 2.18 -4.64
N ASP A 25 18.60 1.93 -5.76
CA ASP A 25 18.63 2.83 -6.93
C ASP A 25 18.90 4.30 -6.56
N ASN A 26 19.92 4.52 -5.71
CA ASN A 26 20.31 5.83 -5.17
C ASN A 26 19.26 6.51 -4.26
N ILE A 27 18.14 5.85 -3.96
CA ILE A 27 17.15 6.30 -2.98
C ILE A 27 17.57 5.82 -1.60
N LYS A 28 17.86 6.75 -0.70
CA LYS A 28 18.18 6.43 0.69
C LYS A 28 16.92 5.95 1.41
N VAL A 29 16.97 4.76 2.00
CA VAL A 29 15.86 4.19 2.79
C VAL A 29 16.18 4.24 4.29
N PRO A 30 15.16 4.35 5.16
CA PRO A 30 15.39 4.38 6.61
C PRO A 30 16.09 3.12 7.12
N VAL A 31 17.05 3.30 8.03
CA VAL A 31 17.62 2.20 8.82
C VAL A 31 16.79 1.97 10.07
N LEU A 32 16.77 0.73 10.58
CA LEU A 32 16.08 0.42 11.82
C LEU A 32 16.72 1.17 12.99
N ALA A 33 15.91 1.82 13.82
CA ALA A 33 16.43 2.47 15.01
C ALA A 33 17.00 1.43 16.00
N LYS A 34 18.07 1.79 16.73
CA LYS A 34 18.71 0.92 17.74
C LYS A 34 17.73 0.44 18.82
N LYS A 35 16.68 1.22 19.09
CA LYS A 35 15.60 0.89 20.01
C LYS A 35 14.28 1.27 19.35
N ILE A 36 13.36 0.31 19.30
CA ILE A 36 11.98 0.51 18.83
C ILE A 36 11.11 0.70 20.06
N SER A 37 10.44 1.86 20.14
CA SER A 37 9.61 2.28 21.27
C SER A 37 8.16 2.53 20.86
N LYS A 38 7.91 2.84 19.59
CA LYS A 38 6.58 3.12 19.06
C LYS A 38 6.39 2.42 17.72
N ILE A 39 5.45 1.50 17.67
CA ILE A 39 5.10 0.75 16.47
C ILE A 39 3.68 1.13 16.06
N ALA A 40 3.48 1.41 14.78
CA ALA A 40 2.15 1.52 14.19
C ALA A 40 1.85 0.25 13.39
N PHE A 41 0.66 -0.33 13.60
CA PHE A 41 0.13 -1.42 12.79
C PHE A 41 -1.00 -0.87 11.91
N ILE A 42 -1.00 -1.26 10.65
CA ILE A 42 -2.06 -0.90 9.70
C ILE A 42 -2.29 -2.06 8.74
N GLY A 43 -3.51 -2.26 8.28
CA GLY A 43 -3.89 -3.27 7.29
C GLY A 43 -5.24 -2.90 6.72
N ASP A 44 -5.76 -3.74 5.82
CA ASP A 44 -7.07 -3.54 5.18
C ASP A 44 -7.19 -2.15 4.55
N THR A 45 -6.15 -1.77 3.81
CA THR A 45 -5.97 -0.42 3.29
C THR A 45 -6.52 -0.23 1.89
N GLY A 46 -6.79 -1.29 1.14
CA GLY A 46 -7.26 -1.16 -0.24
C GLY A 46 -8.67 -0.59 -0.39
N CYS A 47 -8.94 -0.03 -1.58
CA CYS A 47 -10.26 0.51 -1.89
C CYS A 47 -11.15 -0.56 -2.54
N ARG A 48 -12.30 -0.85 -1.94
CA ARG A 48 -13.15 -1.95 -2.37
C ARG A 48 -14.01 -1.61 -3.57
N ILE A 49 -13.68 -2.21 -4.71
CA ILE A 49 -14.43 -2.14 -5.97
C ILE A 49 -14.75 -3.55 -6.45
N ASN A 50 -15.99 -4.00 -6.24
CA ASN A 50 -16.48 -5.26 -6.79
C ASN A 50 -17.82 -5.06 -7.52
N MET A 51 -18.43 -6.16 -7.97
CA MET A 51 -19.68 -6.07 -8.74
C MET A 51 -20.88 -5.60 -7.92
N LEU A 52 -20.89 -5.82 -6.60
CA LEU A 52 -22.00 -5.51 -5.71
C LEU A 52 -21.82 -4.18 -4.98
N PHE A 53 -20.58 -3.84 -4.64
CA PHE A 53 -20.21 -2.67 -3.86
C PHE A 53 -19.01 -1.96 -4.49
N GLN A 54 -19.12 -0.64 -4.64
CA GLN A 54 -18.08 0.21 -5.20
C GLN A 54 -17.87 1.42 -4.30
N GLN A 55 -16.81 1.36 -3.49
CA GLN A 55 -16.39 2.45 -2.62
C GLN A 55 -15.89 3.64 -3.44
N GLU A 56 -16.13 4.86 -2.95
CA GLU A 56 -15.66 6.10 -3.59
C GLU A 56 -14.18 6.33 -3.27
N CYS A 57 -13.27 5.67 -4.00
CA CYS A 57 -11.82 5.73 -3.73
C CYS A 57 -11.23 7.16 -3.83
N ASN A 58 -11.87 8.07 -4.55
CA ASN A 58 -11.39 9.46 -4.63
C ASN A 58 -11.86 10.35 -3.47
N SER A 59 -12.60 9.80 -2.51
CA SER A 59 -13.13 10.52 -1.35
C SER A 59 -12.44 10.08 -0.06
N VAL A 60 -11.85 11.02 0.67
CA VAL A 60 -11.24 10.75 1.99
C VAL A 60 -12.26 10.29 3.02
N ASP A 61 -13.54 10.65 2.87
CA ASP A 61 -14.58 10.21 3.80
C ASP A 61 -15.02 8.77 3.51
N SER A 62 -14.99 8.36 2.25
CA SER A 62 -15.35 6.98 1.87
C SER A 62 -14.17 6.03 1.96
N TRP A 63 -12.96 6.46 1.61
CA TRP A 63 -11.71 5.72 1.72
C TRP A 63 -10.68 6.53 2.54
N PRO A 64 -10.72 6.42 3.89
CA PRO A 64 -9.97 7.31 4.79
C PRO A 64 -8.50 6.91 4.98
N LEU A 65 -7.90 6.16 4.04
CA LEU A 65 -6.51 5.71 4.14
C LEU A 65 -5.57 6.90 4.37
N LYS A 66 -5.73 7.98 3.59
CA LYS A 66 -4.92 9.20 3.76
C LYS A 66 -5.03 9.76 5.18
N LYS A 67 -6.24 9.87 5.73
CA LYS A 67 -6.47 10.39 7.08
C LYS A 67 -5.82 9.50 8.16
N ASN A 68 -5.89 8.19 7.98
CA ASN A 68 -5.26 7.23 8.88
C ASN A 68 -3.72 7.32 8.81
N LEU A 69 -3.15 7.43 7.61
CA LEU A 69 -1.71 7.61 7.41
C LEU A 69 -1.22 8.95 7.95
N ASP A 70 -1.97 10.04 7.76
CA ASP A 70 -1.65 11.35 8.33
C ASP A 70 -1.61 11.29 9.88
N SER A 71 -2.57 10.57 10.50
CA SER A 71 -2.59 10.33 11.95
C SER A 71 -1.39 9.51 12.41
N ILE A 72 -1.08 8.40 11.73
CA ILE A 72 0.11 7.58 12.04
C ILE A 72 1.38 8.44 11.93
N ALA A 73 1.53 9.22 10.87
CA ALA A 73 2.68 10.09 10.66
C ALA A 73 2.82 11.14 11.78
N PHE A 74 1.71 11.73 12.24
CA PHE A 74 1.69 12.67 13.37
C PHE A 74 2.27 12.05 14.65
N HIS A 75 2.01 10.76 14.89
CA HIS A 75 2.54 10.05 16.05
C HIS A 75 4.04 9.71 15.94
N LYS A 76 4.69 9.88 14.79
CA LYS A 76 6.13 9.61 14.57
C LYS A 76 6.54 8.23 15.10
N PRO A 77 6.03 7.12 14.54
CA PRO A 77 6.44 5.77 14.91
C PRO A 77 7.88 5.50 14.50
N ASP A 78 8.55 4.61 15.23
CA ASP A 78 9.88 4.11 14.90
C ASP A 78 9.81 3.00 13.82
N LEU A 79 8.67 2.29 13.78
CA LEU A 79 8.40 1.19 12.85
C LEU A 79 6.91 1.19 12.46
N ILE A 80 6.63 0.96 11.18
CA ILE A 80 5.27 0.72 10.68
C ILE A 80 5.23 -0.72 10.15
N ILE A 81 4.25 -1.49 10.60
CA ILE A 81 3.99 -2.86 10.13
C ILE A 81 2.67 -2.83 9.37
N HIS A 82 2.74 -3.07 8.06
CA HIS A 82 1.55 -3.27 7.24
C HIS A 82 1.18 -4.75 7.22
N VAL A 83 0.03 -5.13 7.78
CA VAL A 83 -0.34 -6.54 8.02
C VAL A 83 -1.04 -7.22 6.84
N GLY A 84 -1.38 -6.48 5.79
CA GLY A 84 -1.91 -7.05 4.54
C GLY A 84 -3.15 -6.32 4.03
N ASP A 85 -3.78 -6.91 3.02
CA ASP A 85 -5.04 -6.45 2.44
C ASP A 85 -4.97 -5.06 1.79
N TYR A 86 -3.94 -4.89 0.96
CA TYR A 86 -3.70 -3.71 0.13
C TYR A 86 -4.64 -3.59 -1.08
N HIS A 87 -5.09 -4.69 -1.68
CA HIS A 87 -5.72 -4.66 -3.00
C HIS A 87 -7.17 -5.15 -2.97
N TYR A 88 -8.11 -4.28 -3.35
CA TYR A 88 -9.54 -4.62 -3.40
C TYR A 88 -10.28 -4.20 -4.70
N ARG A 89 -9.55 -4.00 -5.80
CA ARG A 89 -10.10 -3.50 -7.09
C ARG A 89 -10.53 -4.60 -8.06
N GLN A 90 -11.44 -5.48 -7.64
CA GLN A 90 -11.83 -6.69 -8.38
C GLN A 90 -12.62 -6.46 -9.67
N ALA A 91 -13.37 -5.35 -9.78
CA ALA A 91 -14.28 -5.10 -10.90
C ALA A 91 -14.17 -3.67 -11.45
N LYS A 92 -14.60 -3.48 -12.69
CA LYS A 92 -14.67 -2.16 -13.32
C LYS A 92 -15.61 -1.24 -12.52
N CYS A 93 -15.11 -0.05 -12.22
CA CYS A 93 -15.87 1.02 -11.60
C CYS A 93 -17.00 1.51 -12.53
N ARG A 94 -18.22 1.64 -12.01
CA ARG A 94 -19.40 2.11 -12.76
C ARG A 94 -19.34 3.61 -13.01
N ASN A 95 -18.75 4.37 -12.09
CA ASN A 95 -18.52 5.80 -12.23
C ASN A 95 -17.05 6.10 -11.95
N THR A 96 -16.27 6.19 -13.00
CA THR A 96 -14.81 6.25 -12.95
C THR A 96 -14.29 7.52 -12.27
N LYS A 97 -15.10 8.58 -12.22
CA LYS A 97 -14.79 9.79 -11.43
C LYS A 97 -14.75 9.52 -9.92
N LYS A 98 -15.41 8.46 -9.46
CA LYS A 98 -15.58 8.11 -8.05
C LYS A 98 -14.55 7.09 -7.57
N CYS A 99 -14.29 6.05 -8.35
CA CYS A 99 -13.39 4.95 -7.97
C CYS A 99 -12.21 4.69 -8.92
N GLY A 100 -12.05 5.50 -9.97
CA GLY A 100 -10.99 5.35 -10.98
C GLY A 100 -11.31 4.29 -12.03
N ASP A 101 -10.38 4.11 -12.97
CA ASP A 101 -10.52 3.23 -14.13
C ASP A 101 -9.69 1.94 -14.04
N ILE A 102 -8.85 1.81 -13.01
CA ILE A 102 -7.94 0.68 -12.82
C ILE A 102 -8.63 -0.40 -11.96
N TYR A 103 -8.63 -1.64 -12.45
CA TYR A 103 -9.21 -2.81 -11.80
C TYR A 103 -8.56 -4.12 -12.30
N GLY A 104 -8.85 -5.22 -11.61
CA GLY A 104 -8.30 -6.54 -11.89
C GLY A 104 -7.04 -6.83 -11.08
N TYR A 105 -6.28 -7.84 -11.51
CA TYR A 105 -5.13 -8.38 -10.78
C TYR A 105 -3.81 -8.08 -11.52
N SER A 106 -3.63 -6.84 -11.95
CA SER A 106 -2.41 -6.37 -12.62
C SER A 106 -1.58 -5.48 -11.69
N LYS A 107 -0.30 -5.28 -12.03
CA LYS A 107 0.62 -4.41 -11.30
C LYS A 107 0.07 -3.00 -11.13
N GLU A 108 -0.61 -2.47 -12.15
CA GLU A 108 -1.26 -1.16 -12.11
C GLU A 108 -2.36 -1.12 -11.04
N ALA A 109 -3.11 -2.21 -10.88
CA ALA A 109 -4.18 -2.31 -9.90
C ALA A 109 -3.66 -2.48 -8.47
N TRP A 110 -2.44 -2.96 -8.28
CA TRP A 110 -1.74 -2.95 -6.99
C TRP A 110 -1.24 -1.55 -6.62
N TYR A 111 -0.79 -0.74 -7.59
CA TYR A 111 -0.33 0.63 -7.32
C TYR A 111 -1.45 1.68 -7.23
N ALA A 112 -2.66 1.30 -7.61
CA ALA A 112 -3.82 2.18 -7.55
C ALA A 112 -4.46 2.25 -6.14
N ASP A 113 -4.06 1.36 -5.23
CA ASP A 113 -4.39 1.39 -3.80
C ASP A 113 -3.13 1.69 -2.97
#